data_AF-A0A534S8W3-F1
#
_entry.id   AF-A0A534S8W3-F1
#
_cell.length_a   1.000
_cell.length_b   1.000
_cell.length_c   1.000
_cell.angle_alpha   90.00
_cell.angle_beta   90.00
_cell.angle_gamma   90.00
#
_symmetry.space_group_name_H-M   'P 1'
#
loop_
_entity.id
_entity.type
_entity.pdbx_description
1 polymer ?
#
loop_
_entity_poly.entity_id
_entity_poly.type
_entity_poly.pdbx_seq_one_letter_code
_entity_poly.pdbx_strand_id
1 'polypeptide(L)'
;MLWHFRCNAESTKSTPVRRGVSMDKETFREQLLCVMERKNHWAWPSFTSGRVLKDRLHFHFEQEYETYVRDFPVLVGRAYVRCPVPEIRRSLAENLYEEETGGLVAGSPHPLLFLEYPRGLGMDLHRFEHVQLLPAAQRYRNFLDDATQHFGWDIAAAIVTIFVEGSCDERSALDPGSHPVSPPLEQHPLVKYYGLSVDHLTLTQAHRKVEGCHRAAAWKAIIDHVVPMRRGAVVRAMKDVLEFWLGYRDAVAEICGLERNGIGTDRALGRTAATTA
;
A
#
# COMPACT_ATOMS: atom_id res chain seq x y z
N MET A 1 -37.47 -56.29 -2.64
CA MET A 1 -38.37 -55.55 -3.54
C MET A 1 -37.50 -54.76 -4.50
N LEU A 2 -37.18 -55.37 -5.64
CA LEU A 2 -36.34 -54.78 -6.70
C LEU A 2 -37.14 -53.72 -7.44
N TRP A 3 -36.52 -52.57 -7.69
CA TRP A 3 -36.97 -51.63 -8.72
C TRP A 3 -35.85 -51.44 -9.74
N HIS A 4 -36.03 -52.07 -10.90
CA HIS A 4 -35.35 -51.70 -12.13
C HIS A 4 -35.96 -50.42 -12.68
N PHE A 5 -35.14 -49.44 -13.05
CA PHE A 5 -35.52 -48.44 -14.04
C PHE A 5 -34.43 -48.32 -15.12
N ARG A 6 -34.94 -48.33 -16.36
CA ARG A 6 -34.22 -48.42 -17.62
C ARG A 6 -33.42 -47.15 -17.92
N CYS A 7 -32.22 -47.31 -18.47
CA CYS A 7 -31.54 -46.27 -19.22
C CYS A 7 -32.34 -45.93 -20.49
N ASN A 8 -32.70 -44.66 -20.65
CA ASN A 8 -32.95 -44.07 -21.96
C ASN A 8 -31.86 -43.02 -22.19
N ALA A 9 -31.01 -43.27 -23.19
CA ALA A 9 -30.01 -42.34 -23.67
C ALA A 9 -30.67 -41.41 -24.68
N GLU A 10 -30.90 -40.16 -24.30
CA GLU A 10 -31.15 -39.08 -25.25
C GLU A 10 -29.92 -38.18 -25.31
N SER A 11 -29.29 -38.20 -26.48
CA SER A 11 -28.16 -37.36 -26.87
C SER A 11 -28.64 -35.92 -27.06
N THR A 12 -28.63 -35.14 -25.97
CA THR A 12 -28.69 -33.68 -26.08
C THR A 12 -27.32 -33.18 -26.49
N LYS A 13 -27.20 -32.75 -27.75
CA LYS A 13 -26.05 -32.01 -28.27
C LYS A 13 -25.79 -30.81 -27.36
N SER A 14 -24.69 -30.87 -26.60
CA SER A 14 -24.25 -29.76 -25.77
C SER A 14 -23.78 -28.61 -26.68
N THR A 15 -24.45 -27.48 -26.55
CA THR A 15 -24.00 -26.19 -27.07
C THR A 15 -22.60 -25.94 -26.49
N PRO A 16 -21.59 -25.54 -27.29
CA PRO A 16 -20.27 -25.29 -26.75
C PRO A 16 -20.36 -24.10 -25.80
N VAL A 17 -20.20 -24.38 -24.50
CA VAL A 17 -19.94 -23.35 -23.49
C VAL A 17 -18.74 -22.56 -24.00
N ARG A 18 -18.92 -21.26 -24.27
CA ARG A 18 -17.80 -20.37 -24.58
C ARG A 18 -16.77 -20.56 -23.47
N ARG A 19 -15.61 -21.16 -23.81
CA ARG A 19 -14.45 -21.19 -22.91
C ARG A 19 -14.17 -19.73 -22.56
N GLY A 20 -14.54 -19.33 -21.35
CA GLY A 20 -14.18 -18.01 -20.83
C GLY A 20 -12.66 -17.89 -20.95
N VAL A 21 -12.19 -16.82 -21.58
CA VAL A 21 -10.76 -16.57 -21.74
C VAL A 21 -10.16 -16.45 -20.34
N SER A 22 -9.50 -17.51 -19.87
CA SER A 22 -8.80 -17.53 -18.60
C SER A 22 -7.44 -16.87 -18.78
N MET A 23 -7.10 -15.90 -17.93
CA MET A 23 -5.82 -15.21 -17.97
C MET A 23 -4.70 -16.16 -17.50
N ASP A 24 -3.64 -16.31 -18.27
CA ASP A 24 -2.46 -17.10 -17.87
C ASP A 24 -1.63 -16.37 -16.79
N LYS A 25 -0.62 -17.05 -16.23
CA LYS A 25 0.16 -16.52 -15.09
C LYS A 25 1.02 -15.32 -15.50
N GLU A 26 1.59 -15.35 -16.70
CA GLU A 26 2.50 -14.31 -17.19
C GLU A 26 1.73 -13.03 -17.50
N THR A 27 0.62 -13.15 -18.24
CA THR A 27 -0.28 -12.01 -18.49
C THR A 27 -0.81 -11.42 -17.18
N PHE A 28 -1.13 -12.25 -16.19
CA PHE A 28 -1.57 -11.77 -14.88
C PHE A 28 -0.48 -11.01 -14.14
N ARG A 29 0.74 -11.57 -14.08
CA ARG A 29 1.90 -10.91 -13.48
C ARG A 29 2.17 -9.55 -14.11
N GLU A 30 2.27 -9.49 -15.44
CA GLU A 30 2.56 -8.24 -16.14
C GLU A 30 1.45 -7.20 -15.94
N GLN A 31 0.18 -7.61 -15.94
CA GLN A 31 -0.92 -6.66 -15.68
C GLN A 31 -0.90 -6.10 -14.26
N LEU A 32 -0.50 -6.89 -13.26
CA LEU A 32 -0.30 -6.40 -11.89
C LEU A 32 0.91 -5.46 -11.81
N LEU A 33 2.02 -5.79 -12.46
CA LEU A 33 3.21 -4.93 -12.49
C LEU A 33 2.90 -3.58 -13.13
N CYS A 34 2.17 -3.55 -14.25
CA CYS A 34 1.75 -2.30 -14.87
C CYS A 34 0.85 -1.44 -13.97
N VAL A 35 0.10 -2.03 -13.05
CA VAL A 35 -0.63 -1.25 -12.02
C VAL A 35 0.36 -0.65 -11.03
N MET A 36 1.28 -1.45 -10.50
CA MET A 36 2.26 -0.99 -9.50
C MET A 36 3.20 0.09 -10.06
N GLU A 37 3.67 -0.05 -11.30
CA GLU A 37 4.48 0.96 -11.99
C GLU A 37 3.78 2.33 -12.10
N ARG A 38 2.44 2.34 -12.13
CA ARG A 38 1.60 3.55 -12.11
C ARG A 38 1.31 4.08 -10.71
N LYS A 39 1.67 3.36 -9.64
CA LYS A 39 1.62 3.83 -8.23
C LYS A 39 2.73 4.85 -7.95
N ASN A 40 2.79 5.88 -8.80
CA ASN A 40 3.71 6.99 -8.76
C ASN A 40 2.91 8.28 -8.82
N HIS A 41 3.15 9.19 -7.88
CA HIS A 41 2.34 10.41 -7.70
C HIS A 41 3.17 11.66 -7.97
N TRP A 42 2.59 12.63 -8.67
CA TRP A 42 3.27 13.86 -9.12
C TRP A 42 3.83 14.70 -7.98
N ALA A 43 3.23 14.64 -6.78
CA ALA A 43 3.64 15.43 -5.64
C ALA A 43 4.79 14.79 -4.85
N TRP A 44 5.06 13.49 -5.06
CA TRP A 44 6.06 12.75 -4.29
C TRP A 44 7.46 13.40 -4.32
N PRO A 45 7.96 13.92 -5.47
CA PRO A 45 9.22 14.66 -5.50
C PRO A 45 9.26 15.92 -4.63
N SER A 46 8.12 16.48 -4.23
CA SER A 46 8.07 17.64 -3.31
C SER A 46 8.15 17.21 -1.84
N PHE A 47 7.53 16.10 -1.47
CA PHE A 47 7.66 15.49 -0.14
C PHE A 47 9.10 15.05 0.13
N THR A 48 9.79 14.53 -0.88
CA THR A 48 11.16 14.00 -0.74
C THR A 48 12.27 15.02 -0.94
N SER A 49 11.95 16.27 -1.29
CA SER A 49 12.94 17.33 -1.56
C SER A 49 12.87 18.54 -0.62
N GLY A 50 12.11 18.45 0.48
CA GLY A 50 11.97 19.57 1.42
C GLY A 50 11.07 20.72 0.93
N ARG A 51 10.26 20.52 -0.12
CA ARG A 51 9.40 21.57 -0.68
C ARG A 51 8.08 21.76 0.05
N VAL A 52 7.64 20.77 0.81
CA VAL A 52 6.44 20.90 1.67
C VAL A 52 6.84 21.68 2.91
N LEU A 53 6.03 22.67 3.31
CA LEU A 53 6.31 23.41 4.53
C LEU A 53 6.24 22.48 5.75
N LYS A 54 7.17 22.63 6.69
CA LYS A 54 7.26 21.74 7.87
C LYS A 54 5.97 21.73 8.69
N ASP A 55 5.32 22.88 8.84
CA ASP A 55 4.04 23.05 9.52
C ASP A 55 2.85 22.47 8.73
N ARG A 56 3.04 22.01 7.50
CA ARG A 56 2.03 21.32 6.68
C ARG A 56 2.24 19.82 6.56
N LEU A 57 3.43 19.30 6.92
CA LEU A 57 3.74 17.87 6.86
C LEU A 57 2.81 17.02 7.72
N HIS A 58 2.24 17.61 8.76
CA HIS A 58 1.35 16.90 9.66
C HIS A 58 0.13 16.33 8.94
N PHE A 59 -0.43 17.03 7.94
CA PHE A 59 -1.57 16.55 7.16
C PHE A 59 -1.23 15.26 6.43
N HIS A 60 -0.01 15.15 5.90
CA HIS A 60 0.45 13.91 5.26
C HIS A 60 0.51 12.76 6.26
N PHE A 61 1.11 12.98 7.43
CA PHE A 61 1.25 11.93 8.44
C PHE A 61 -0.11 11.51 9.03
N GLU A 62 -0.99 12.44 9.37
CA GLU A 62 -2.32 12.11 9.90
C GLU A 62 -3.14 11.32 8.90
N GLN A 63 -3.20 11.78 7.65
CA GLN A 63 -4.00 11.13 6.64
C GLN A 63 -3.44 9.74 6.32
N GLU A 64 -2.12 9.56 6.25
CA GLU A 64 -1.51 8.25 6.04
C GLU A 64 -1.75 7.31 7.24
N TYR A 65 -1.61 7.84 8.46
CA TYR A 65 -1.83 7.09 9.69
C TYR A 65 -3.24 6.52 9.77
N GLU A 66 -4.24 7.38 9.61
CA GLU A 66 -5.66 7.01 9.73
C GLU A 66 -6.17 6.19 8.53
N THR A 67 -5.66 6.47 7.34
CA THR A 67 -6.16 5.81 6.12
C THR A 67 -5.74 4.34 6.08
N TYR A 68 -4.53 4.00 6.51
CA TYR A 68 -4.11 2.60 6.52
C TYR A 68 -3.06 2.21 7.54
N VAL A 69 -2.13 3.07 7.98
CA VAL A 69 -1.02 2.59 8.83
C VAL A 69 -1.51 2.06 10.17
N ARG A 70 -2.40 2.79 10.87
CA ARG A 70 -2.93 2.37 12.17
C ARG A 70 -3.60 1.00 12.09
N ASP A 71 -4.40 0.81 11.05
CA ASP A 71 -5.24 -0.37 10.89
C ASP A 71 -4.64 -1.39 9.91
N PHE A 72 -3.37 -1.23 9.51
CA PHE A 72 -2.71 -2.13 8.57
C PHE A 72 -2.69 -3.58 9.08
N PRO A 73 -2.35 -3.86 10.36
CA PRO A 73 -2.50 -5.20 10.92
C PRO A 73 -3.93 -5.76 10.78
N VAL A 74 -4.96 -4.93 10.95
CA VAL A 74 -6.37 -5.35 10.80
C VAL A 74 -6.66 -5.76 9.34
N LEU A 75 -6.12 -5.02 8.36
CA LEU A 75 -6.25 -5.37 6.94
C LEU A 75 -5.56 -6.71 6.63
N VAL A 76 -4.35 -6.94 7.15
CA VAL A 76 -3.63 -8.23 7.03
C VAL A 76 -4.43 -9.36 7.69
N GLY A 77 -4.96 -9.14 8.90
CA GLY A 77 -5.77 -10.12 9.62
C GLY A 77 -7.03 -10.53 8.86
N ARG A 78 -7.71 -9.59 8.19
CA ARG A 78 -8.85 -9.89 7.31
C ARG A 78 -8.44 -10.73 6.10
N ALA A 79 -7.31 -10.41 5.46
CA ALA A 79 -6.77 -11.22 4.38
C ALA A 79 -6.44 -12.65 4.86
N TYR A 80 -5.83 -12.78 6.05
CA TYR A 80 -5.51 -14.07 6.68
C TYR A 80 -6.77 -14.93 6.88
N VAL A 81 -7.80 -14.39 7.54
CA VAL A 81 -9.03 -15.13 7.87
C VAL A 81 -9.75 -15.63 6.62
N ARG A 82 -9.71 -14.87 5.53
CA ARG A 82 -10.37 -15.23 4.28
C ARG A 82 -9.58 -16.23 3.45
N CYS A 83 -8.26 -16.31 3.65
CA CYS A 83 -7.37 -17.10 2.80
C CYS A 83 -7.55 -18.61 3.06
N PRO A 84 -7.99 -19.39 2.05
CA PRO A 84 -8.16 -20.83 2.21
C PRO A 84 -6.83 -21.59 2.09
N VAL A 85 -5.76 -20.95 1.57
CA VAL A 85 -4.48 -21.58 1.25
C VAL A 85 -3.55 -21.56 2.48
N PRO A 86 -3.22 -22.72 3.09
CA PRO A 86 -2.42 -22.76 4.32
C PRO A 86 -1.03 -22.13 4.20
N GLU A 87 -0.38 -22.30 3.04
CA GLU A 87 0.94 -21.71 2.74
C GLU A 87 0.89 -20.19 2.83
N ILE A 88 -0.10 -19.57 2.19
CA ILE A 88 -0.28 -18.11 2.20
C ILE A 88 -0.69 -17.63 3.58
N ARG A 89 -1.56 -18.36 4.29
CA ARG A 89 -1.93 -18.03 5.67
C ARG A 89 -0.73 -17.96 6.60
N ARG A 90 0.30 -18.80 6.41
CA ARG A 90 1.51 -18.75 7.24
C ARG A 90 2.24 -17.42 7.06
N SER A 91 2.47 -17.01 5.81
CA SER A 91 3.11 -15.72 5.50
C SER A 91 2.28 -14.53 6.00
N LEU A 92 0.95 -14.58 5.84
CA LEU A 92 0.05 -13.54 6.36
C LEU A 92 0.04 -13.48 7.90
N ALA A 93 0.20 -14.61 8.59
CA ALA A 93 0.29 -14.64 10.05
C ALA A 93 1.61 -14.06 10.58
N GLU A 94 2.72 -14.36 9.90
CA GLU A 94 4.03 -13.77 10.21
C GLU A 94 4.01 -12.25 9.99
N ASN A 95 3.43 -11.80 8.87
CA ASN A 95 3.23 -10.38 8.57
C ASN A 95 2.35 -9.71 9.64
N LEU A 96 1.16 -10.28 9.94
CA LEU A 96 0.29 -9.77 11.00
C LEU A 96 1.02 -9.64 12.34
N TYR A 97 1.78 -10.67 12.73
CA TYR A 97 2.51 -10.65 14.00
C TYR A 97 3.58 -9.56 14.03
N GLU A 98 4.34 -9.40 12.95
CA GLU A 98 5.35 -8.34 12.84
C GLU A 98 4.72 -6.94 12.84
N GLU A 99 3.63 -6.72 12.10
CA GLU A 99 2.97 -5.42 12.04
C GLU A 99 2.33 -5.02 13.39
N GLU A 100 1.67 -5.98 14.04
CA GLU A 100 0.95 -5.77 15.32
C GLU A 100 1.90 -5.65 16.51
N THR A 101 3.08 -6.27 16.48
CA THR A 101 3.96 -6.39 17.66
C THR A 101 5.39 -5.90 17.44
N GLY A 102 5.89 -5.89 16.20
CA GLY A 102 7.31 -5.76 15.88
C GLY A 102 8.17 -6.93 16.34
N GLY A 103 7.57 -8.06 16.73
CA GLY A 103 8.24 -9.12 17.47
C GLY A 103 9.26 -9.95 16.68
N LEU A 104 9.41 -9.74 15.37
CA LEU A 104 10.41 -10.43 14.55
C LEU A 104 11.61 -9.52 14.28
N VAL A 105 11.37 -8.26 13.87
CA VAL A 105 12.43 -7.37 13.38
C VAL A 105 12.39 -5.98 14.01
N ALA A 106 11.22 -5.35 14.09
CA ALA A 106 11.12 -3.93 14.41
C ALA A 106 11.23 -3.59 15.91
N GLY A 107 10.90 -4.54 16.79
CA GLY A 107 10.90 -4.41 18.25
C GLY A 107 9.70 -3.67 18.86
N SER A 108 8.80 -3.13 18.04
CA SER A 108 7.59 -2.41 18.46
C SER A 108 6.54 -2.45 17.34
N PRO A 109 5.23 -2.37 17.66
CA PRO A 109 4.16 -2.31 16.66
C PRO A 109 4.42 -1.22 15.61
N HIS A 110 4.24 -1.55 14.34
CA HIS A 110 4.53 -0.62 13.23
C HIS A 110 3.72 0.67 13.28
N PRO A 111 2.43 0.68 13.69
CA PRO A 111 1.69 1.91 13.94
C PRO A 111 2.37 2.84 14.96
N LEU A 112 2.97 2.27 16.01
CA LEU A 112 3.66 3.07 17.03
C LEU A 112 4.98 3.60 16.50
N LEU A 113 5.73 2.80 15.75
CA LEU A 113 6.98 3.24 15.12
C LEU A 113 6.74 4.33 14.07
N PHE A 114 5.62 4.31 13.35
CA PHE A 114 5.25 5.38 12.42
C PHE A 114 5.11 6.72 13.14
N LEU A 115 4.56 6.73 14.37
CA LEU A 115 4.39 7.95 15.18
C LEU A 115 5.73 8.53 15.69
N GLU A 116 6.85 7.82 15.54
CA GLU A 116 8.18 8.38 15.81
C GLU A 116 8.56 9.49 14.82
N TYR A 117 8.10 9.43 13.56
CA TYR A 117 8.36 10.50 12.59
C TYR A 117 7.75 11.84 13.02
N PRO A 118 6.43 11.95 13.26
CA PRO A 118 5.84 13.20 13.73
C PRO A 118 6.39 13.61 15.10
N ARG A 119 6.64 12.66 16.02
CA ARG A 119 7.25 12.97 17.33
C ARG A 119 8.62 13.62 17.19
N GLY A 120 9.50 13.03 16.39
CA GLY A 120 10.85 13.52 16.16
C GLY A 120 10.89 14.86 15.40
N LEU A 121 9.83 15.19 14.66
CA LEU A 121 9.66 16.51 14.05
C LEU A 121 9.08 17.57 15.00
N GLY A 122 8.70 17.18 16.22
CA GLY A 122 8.13 18.05 17.25
C GLY A 122 6.62 18.26 17.12
N MET A 123 5.89 17.35 16.47
CA MET A 123 4.44 17.45 16.31
C MET A 123 3.70 17.00 17.58
N ASP A 124 2.55 17.62 17.84
CA ASP A 124 1.60 17.14 18.86
C ASP A 124 0.93 15.84 18.40
N LEU A 125 1.13 14.77 19.18
CA LEU A 125 0.60 13.44 18.87
C LEU A 125 -0.89 13.29 19.18
N HIS A 126 -1.49 14.16 19.99
CA HIS A 126 -2.94 14.14 20.22
C HIS A 126 -3.74 14.31 18.91
N ARG A 127 -3.11 14.89 17.89
CA ARG A 127 -3.68 15.06 16.55
C ARG A 127 -3.94 13.73 15.83
N PHE A 128 -3.29 12.65 16.25
CA PHE A 128 -3.43 11.31 15.67
C PHE A 128 -4.51 10.46 16.37
N GLU A 129 -5.05 10.92 17.50
CA GLU A 129 -6.09 10.18 18.24
C GLU A 129 -7.44 10.24 17.50
N HIS A 130 -7.73 11.36 16.84
CA HIS A 130 -9.01 11.63 16.19
C HIS A 130 -8.84 12.33 14.83
N VAL A 131 -8.13 11.68 13.91
CA VAL A 131 -7.93 12.21 12.56
C VAL A 131 -9.25 12.28 11.81
N GLN A 132 -9.56 13.45 11.26
CA GLN A 132 -10.65 13.60 10.29
C GLN A 132 -10.11 13.32 8.89
N LEU A 133 -10.51 12.21 8.28
CA LEU A 133 -10.09 11.89 6.93
C LEU A 133 -10.64 12.90 5.91
N LEU A 134 -9.80 13.29 4.96
CA LEU A 134 -10.25 13.98 3.77
C LEU A 134 -11.25 13.11 3.00
N PRO A 135 -12.22 13.67 2.27
CA PRO A 135 -13.20 12.87 1.52
C PRO A 135 -12.56 11.85 0.56
N ALA A 136 -11.43 12.20 -0.07
CA ALA A 136 -10.70 11.27 -0.94
C ALA A 136 -9.98 10.15 -0.16
N ALA A 137 -9.39 10.48 1.00
CA ALA A 137 -8.79 9.52 1.90
C ALA A 137 -9.84 8.54 2.44
N GLN A 138 -11.02 9.03 2.83
CA GLN A 138 -12.14 8.19 3.28
C GLN A 138 -12.61 7.23 2.18
N ARG A 139 -12.70 7.69 0.92
CA ARG A 139 -13.05 6.79 -0.21
C ARG A 139 -12.02 5.69 -0.41
N TYR A 140 -10.73 6.02 -0.31
CA TYR A 140 -9.66 5.03 -0.40
C TYR A 140 -9.73 4.03 0.77
N ARG A 141 -9.88 4.53 2.00
CA ARG A 141 -10.09 3.69 3.20
C ARG A 141 -11.28 2.74 3.04
N ASN A 142 -12.44 3.25 2.62
CA ASN A 142 -13.64 2.44 2.42
C ASN A 142 -13.41 1.33 1.39
N PHE A 143 -12.67 1.64 0.30
CA PHE A 143 -12.31 0.62 -0.68
C PHE A 143 -11.39 -0.46 -0.08
N LEU A 144 -10.41 -0.09 0.75
CA LEU A 144 -9.57 -1.07 1.45
C LEU A 144 -10.40 -1.96 2.39
N ASP A 145 -11.34 -1.38 3.13
CA ASP A 145 -12.26 -2.12 3.98
C ASP A 145 -13.10 -3.11 3.15
N ASP A 146 -13.73 -2.65 2.06
CA ASP A 146 -14.54 -3.51 1.19
C ASP A 146 -13.73 -4.61 0.51
N ALA A 147 -12.54 -4.27 0.01
CA ALA A 147 -11.66 -5.25 -0.62
C ALA A 147 -11.25 -6.36 0.33
N THR A 148 -10.93 -6.00 1.58
CA THR A 148 -10.48 -6.95 2.60
C THR A 148 -11.62 -7.72 3.27
N GLN A 149 -12.83 -7.17 3.31
CA GLN A 149 -14.00 -7.79 3.93
C GLN A 149 -14.90 -8.57 2.95
N HIS A 150 -14.99 -8.15 1.69
CA HIS A 150 -16.08 -8.59 0.80
C HIS A 150 -15.60 -9.26 -0.49
N PHE A 151 -14.46 -8.87 -1.09
CA PHE A 151 -14.16 -9.25 -2.48
C PHE A 151 -13.50 -10.62 -2.70
N GLY A 152 -12.98 -11.24 -1.64
CA GLY A 152 -12.32 -12.55 -1.67
C GLY A 152 -10.88 -12.48 -1.19
N TRP A 153 -10.30 -13.64 -0.87
CA TRP A 153 -8.96 -13.70 -0.28
C TRP A 153 -7.85 -13.23 -1.24
N ASP A 154 -8.02 -13.52 -2.52
CA ASP A 154 -7.08 -13.20 -3.60
C ASP A 154 -6.95 -11.70 -3.80
N ILE A 155 -8.09 -11.00 -3.80
CA ILE A 155 -8.15 -9.53 -3.85
C ILE A 155 -7.62 -8.92 -2.55
N ALA A 156 -8.07 -9.42 -1.39
CA ALA A 156 -7.61 -8.94 -0.10
C ALA A 156 -6.09 -9.06 0.06
N ALA A 157 -5.54 -10.24 -0.22
CA ALA A 157 -4.10 -10.48 -0.14
C ALA A 157 -3.32 -9.63 -1.13
N ALA A 158 -3.73 -9.56 -2.41
CA ALA A 158 -3.02 -8.73 -3.41
C ALA A 158 -3.01 -7.25 -3.04
N ILE A 159 -4.12 -6.71 -2.53
CA ILE A 159 -4.18 -5.30 -2.13
C ILE A 159 -3.28 -5.05 -0.91
N VAL A 160 -3.35 -5.89 0.12
CA VAL A 160 -2.59 -5.67 1.35
C VAL A 160 -1.09 -5.88 1.12
N THR A 161 -0.70 -7.03 0.55
CA THR A 161 0.71 -7.44 0.50
C THR A 161 1.46 -6.99 -0.74
N ILE A 162 0.76 -6.62 -1.82
CA ILE A 162 1.40 -6.06 -3.02
C ILE A 162 1.09 -4.57 -3.13
N PHE A 163 -0.17 -4.15 -3.07
CA PHE A 163 -0.49 -2.74 -3.32
C PHE A 163 -0.09 -1.81 -2.17
N VAL A 164 -0.49 -2.11 -0.93
CA VAL A 164 -0.25 -1.22 0.21
C VAL A 164 1.22 -1.24 0.63
N GLU A 165 1.80 -2.43 0.86
CA GLU A 165 3.23 -2.61 1.23
C GLU A 165 4.22 -2.32 0.10
N GLY A 166 3.79 -2.52 -1.15
CA GLY A 166 4.67 -2.37 -2.31
C GLY A 166 4.91 -0.93 -2.74
N SER A 167 5.80 -0.76 -3.70
CA SER A 167 6.22 0.51 -4.29
C SER A 167 5.92 0.55 -5.79
N CYS A 168 6.33 1.61 -6.50
CA CYS A 168 6.27 1.61 -7.96
C CYS A 168 7.34 0.71 -8.62
N ASP A 169 8.34 0.24 -7.86
CA ASP A 169 9.45 -0.58 -8.33
C ASP A 169 9.31 -2.05 -7.89
N GLU A 170 8.11 -2.62 -8.05
CA GLU A 170 7.86 -4.04 -7.73
C GLU A 170 8.55 -4.99 -8.72
N ARG A 171 8.89 -4.52 -9.92
CA ARG A 171 9.57 -5.36 -10.92
C ARG A 171 10.96 -5.77 -10.44
N SER A 172 11.69 -4.85 -9.80
CA SER A 172 12.99 -5.15 -9.20
C SER A 172 12.90 -6.20 -8.10
N ALA A 173 11.80 -6.24 -7.33
CA ALA A 173 11.60 -7.26 -6.30
C ALA A 173 11.45 -8.69 -6.86
N LEU A 174 11.17 -8.82 -8.17
CA LEU A 174 11.06 -10.10 -8.87
C LEU A 174 12.33 -10.50 -9.62
N ASP A 175 13.32 -9.63 -9.70
CA ASP A 175 14.61 -9.90 -10.32
C ASP A 175 15.61 -10.38 -9.25
N PRO A 176 16.05 -11.66 -9.27
CA PRO A 176 17.02 -12.17 -8.31
C PRO A 176 18.37 -11.44 -8.32
N GLY A 177 18.69 -10.71 -9.39
CA GLY A 177 19.90 -9.89 -9.50
C GLY A 177 19.75 -8.43 -9.05
N SER A 178 18.51 -7.99 -8.77
CA SER A 178 18.26 -6.62 -8.33
C SER A 178 18.34 -6.51 -6.81
N HIS A 179 19.41 -5.88 -6.34
CA HIS A 179 19.55 -5.48 -4.95
C HIS A 179 19.56 -3.96 -4.88
N PRO A 180 18.39 -3.31 -4.65
CA PRO A 180 18.35 -1.87 -4.52
C PRO A 180 19.21 -1.46 -3.33
N VAL A 181 20.26 -0.67 -3.60
CA VAL A 181 21.11 -0.10 -2.55
C VAL A 181 20.28 0.95 -1.84
N SER A 182 19.81 0.64 -0.64
CA SER A 182 19.16 1.62 0.22
C SER A 182 20.15 2.74 0.54
N PRO A 183 19.81 4.02 0.28
CA PRO A 183 20.69 5.12 0.63
C PRO A 183 20.89 5.19 2.15
N PRO A 184 22.01 5.76 2.63
CA PRO A 184 22.24 5.99 4.06
C PRO A 184 21.05 6.69 4.72
N LEU A 185 20.78 6.41 6.00
CA LEU A 185 19.65 6.98 6.72
C LEU A 185 19.72 8.51 6.81
N GLU A 186 20.93 9.06 6.79
CA GLU A 186 21.21 10.50 6.77
C GLU A 186 20.70 11.17 5.49
N GLN A 187 20.51 10.40 4.42
CA GLN A 187 19.91 10.86 3.16
C GLN A 187 18.38 10.71 3.14
N HIS A 188 17.77 10.17 4.20
CA HIS A 188 16.32 10.13 4.29
C HIS A 188 15.74 11.56 4.25
N PRO A 189 14.70 11.84 3.45
CA PRO A 189 14.19 13.20 3.27
C PRO A 189 13.83 13.92 4.56
N LEU A 190 13.23 13.22 5.53
CA LEU A 190 12.89 13.79 6.84
C LEU A 190 14.12 14.22 7.65
N VAL A 191 15.23 13.49 7.52
CA VAL A 191 16.49 13.84 8.19
C VAL A 191 17.11 15.03 7.47
N LYS A 192 17.33 14.88 6.17
CA LYS A 192 18.06 15.85 5.33
C LYS A 192 17.40 17.22 5.25
N TYR A 193 16.07 17.28 5.17
CA TYR A 193 15.35 18.52 4.90
C TYR A 193 14.55 19.07 6.08
N TYR A 194 14.22 18.23 7.07
CA TYR A 194 13.32 18.62 8.17
C TYR A 194 13.93 18.46 9.57
N GLY A 195 15.18 17.97 9.64
CA GLY A 195 15.95 17.85 10.89
C GLY A 195 15.54 16.70 11.78
N LEU A 196 14.86 15.67 11.25
CA LEU A 196 14.55 14.46 12.01
C LEU A 196 15.84 13.74 12.43
N SER A 197 15.95 13.30 13.68
CA SER A 197 17.05 12.40 14.08
C SER A 197 16.89 11.04 13.40
N VAL A 198 18.01 10.43 13.00
CA VAL A 198 18.03 9.06 12.47
C VAL A 198 17.46 8.03 13.46
N ASP A 199 17.48 8.34 14.77
CA ASP A 199 16.93 7.48 15.83
C ASP A 199 15.41 7.31 15.70
N HIS A 200 14.72 8.26 15.07
CA HIS A 200 13.29 8.16 14.78
C HIS A 200 12.99 7.39 13.49
N LEU A 201 13.99 6.81 12.81
CA LEU A 201 13.82 6.03 11.58
C LEU A 201 13.74 4.51 11.81
N THR A 202 13.39 4.06 13.01
CA THR A 202 13.30 2.62 13.33
C THR A 202 12.38 1.84 12.39
N LEU A 203 11.22 2.40 12.02
CA LEU A 203 10.33 1.76 11.04
C LEU A 203 10.99 1.62 9.67
N THR A 204 11.61 2.68 9.14
CA THR A 204 12.38 2.63 7.89
C THR A 204 13.49 1.59 7.93
N GLN A 205 14.20 1.48 9.06
CA GLN A 205 15.24 0.46 9.25
C GLN A 205 14.65 -0.96 9.26
N ALA A 206 13.51 -1.17 9.93
CA ALA A 206 12.84 -2.46 9.99
C ALA A 206 12.42 -2.92 8.59
N HIS A 207 11.73 -2.06 7.83
CA HIS A 207 11.32 -2.37 6.45
C HIS A 207 12.52 -2.74 5.58
N ARG A 208 13.60 -1.94 5.57
CA ARG A 208 14.80 -2.22 4.74
C ARG A 208 15.45 -3.58 5.01
N LYS A 209 15.30 -4.17 6.19
CA LYS A 209 15.88 -5.47 6.55
C LYS A 209 15.13 -6.65 5.91
N VAL A 210 13.85 -6.49 5.60
CA VAL A 210 12.95 -7.59 5.17
C VAL A 210 12.25 -7.33 3.82
N GLU A 211 12.35 -6.12 3.28
CA GLU A 211 11.62 -5.65 2.09
C GLU A 211 11.74 -6.60 0.89
N GLY A 212 12.96 -7.08 0.57
CA GLY A 212 13.18 -7.94 -0.58
C GLY A 212 12.51 -9.33 -0.48
N CYS A 213 12.67 -10.01 0.65
CA CYS A 213 12.14 -11.37 0.81
C CYS A 213 10.62 -11.39 0.98
N HIS A 214 10.05 -10.43 1.71
CA HIS A 214 8.60 -10.32 1.89
C HIS A 214 7.88 -10.01 0.58
N ARG A 215 8.41 -9.08 -0.22
CA ARG A 215 7.82 -8.75 -1.54
C ARG A 215 7.82 -9.94 -2.49
N ALA A 216 8.96 -10.63 -2.64
CA ALA A 216 9.05 -11.80 -3.52
C ALA A 216 8.06 -12.91 -3.09
N ALA A 217 7.90 -13.13 -1.79
CA ALA A 217 6.96 -14.10 -1.24
C ALA A 217 5.49 -13.72 -1.53
N ALA A 218 5.13 -12.44 -1.35
CA ALA A 218 3.79 -11.93 -1.65
C ALA A 218 3.43 -12.14 -3.13
N TRP A 219 4.32 -11.78 -4.04
CA TRP A 219 4.13 -12.00 -5.47
C TRP A 219 4.00 -13.48 -5.82
N LYS A 220 4.89 -14.32 -5.32
CA LYS A 220 4.82 -15.77 -5.54
C LYS A 220 3.47 -16.33 -5.08
N ALA A 221 3.01 -15.96 -3.89
CA ALA A 221 1.72 -16.38 -3.35
C ALA A 221 0.56 -16.04 -4.29
N ILE A 222 0.49 -14.79 -4.77
CA ILE A 222 -0.58 -14.33 -5.65
C ILE A 222 -0.50 -14.99 -7.05
N ILE A 223 0.67 -15.03 -7.67
CA ILE A 223 0.82 -15.58 -9.03
C ILE A 223 0.54 -17.09 -9.06
N ASP A 224 0.97 -17.83 -8.03
CA ASP A 224 0.85 -19.28 -8.02
C ASP A 224 -0.53 -19.78 -7.64
N HIS A 225 -1.22 -19.10 -6.72
CA HIS A 225 -2.44 -19.64 -6.10
C HIS A 225 -3.74 -18.95 -6.56
N VAL A 226 -3.68 -17.77 -7.19
CA VAL A 226 -4.90 -17.17 -7.76
C VAL A 226 -5.33 -17.97 -8.99
N VAL A 227 -6.53 -18.55 -8.90
CA VAL A 227 -7.11 -19.37 -9.96
C VAL A 227 -7.33 -18.55 -11.24
N PRO A 228 -7.14 -19.14 -12.44
CA PRO A 228 -7.17 -18.38 -13.71
C PRO A 228 -8.45 -17.56 -13.94
N MET A 229 -9.60 -18.05 -13.47
CA MET A 229 -10.89 -17.35 -13.60
C MET A 229 -11.01 -16.09 -12.73
N ARG A 230 -10.20 -15.98 -11.67
CA ARG A 230 -10.23 -14.86 -10.71
C ARG A 230 -9.22 -13.76 -11.02
N ARG A 231 -8.15 -14.06 -11.76
CA ARG A 231 -7.06 -13.12 -12.08
C ARG A 231 -7.55 -11.80 -12.67
N GLY A 232 -8.50 -11.83 -13.59
CA GLY A 232 -9.09 -10.62 -14.15
C GLY A 232 -9.84 -9.75 -13.12
N ALA A 233 -10.45 -10.36 -12.09
CA ALA A 233 -11.07 -9.62 -10.99
C ALA A 233 -10.02 -8.98 -10.08
N VAL A 234 -8.92 -9.69 -9.80
CA VAL A 234 -7.79 -9.14 -9.03
C VAL A 234 -7.17 -7.94 -9.76
N VAL A 235 -6.89 -8.04 -11.05
CA VAL A 235 -6.35 -6.91 -11.83
C VAL A 235 -7.29 -5.70 -11.81
N ARG A 236 -8.61 -5.91 -11.93
CA ARG A 236 -9.58 -4.80 -11.85
C ARG A 236 -9.56 -4.13 -10.48
N ALA A 237 -9.61 -4.90 -9.39
CA ALA A 237 -9.53 -4.36 -8.04
C ALA A 237 -8.20 -3.62 -7.79
N MET A 238 -7.09 -4.11 -8.34
CA MET A 238 -5.78 -3.46 -8.28
C MET A 238 -5.75 -2.15 -9.09
N LYS A 239 -6.48 -2.05 -10.20
CA LYS A 239 -6.67 -0.78 -10.93
C LYS A 239 -7.54 0.19 -10.14
N ASP A 240 -8.63 -0.29 -9.56
CA ASP A 240 -9.55 0.54 -8.78
C ASP A 240 -8.83 1.13 -7.55
N VAL A 241 -8.10 0.29 -6.79
CA VAL A 241 -7.33 0.75 -5.62
C VAL A 241 -6.28 1.80 -5.99
N LEU A 242 -5.66 1.69 -7.17
CA LEU A 242 -4.73 2.68 -7.68
C LEU A 242 -5.41 4.03 -7.91
N GLU A 243 -6.57 4.06 -8.55
CA GLU A 243 -7.30 5.32 -8.80
C GLU A 243 -7.74 5.98 -7.48
N PHE A 244 -8.19 5.19 -6.50
CA PHE A 244 -8.49 5.70 -5.16
C PHE A 244 -7.25 6.24 -4.44
N TRP A 245 -6.13 5.53 -4.53
CA TRP A 245 -4.87 5.96 -3.94
C TRP A 245 -4.35 7.26 -4.57
N LEU A 246 -4.44 7.40 -5.89
CA LEU A 246 -4.06 8.62 -6.60
C LEU A 246 -4.93 9.81 -6.17
N GLY A 247 -6.25 9.63 -6.09
CA GLY A 247 -7.16 10.67 -5.60
C GLY A 247 -6.92 11.04 -4.13
N TYR A 248 -6.62 10.07 -3.29
CA TYR A 248 -6.18 10.29 -1.91
C TYR A 248 -4.90 11.14 -1.85
N ARG A 249 -3.86 10.78 -2.63
CA ARG A 249 -2.59 11.51 -2.67
C ARG A 249 -2.72 12.91 -3.28
N ASP A 250 -3.62 13.11 -4.25
CA ASP A 250 -3.97 14.44 -4.78
C ASP A 250 -4.49 15.34 -3.66
N ALA A 251 -5.50 14.88 -2.91
CA ALA A 251 -6.09 15.65 -1.82
C ALA A 251 -5.08 15.96 -0.69
N VAL A 252 -4.20 15.01 -0.36
CA VAL A 252 -3.10 15.24 0.61
C VAL A 252 -2.11 16.27 0.09
N ALA A 253 -1.72 16.21 -1.18
CA ALA A 253 -0.81 17.19 -1.77
C ALA A 253 -1.41 18.61 -1.74
N GLU A 254 -2.69 18.75 -2.08
CA GLU A 254 -3.41 20.02 -2.08
C GLU A 254 -3.49 20.65 -0.67
N ILE A 255 -3.88 19.88 0.36
CA ILE A 255 -3.94 20.42 1.73
C ILE A 255 -2.55 20.74 2.31
N CYS A 256 -1.52 20.03 1.84
CA CYS A 256 -0.12 20.36 2.14
C CYS A 256 0.39 21.60 1.38
N GLY A 257 -0.43 22.22 0.52
CA GLY A 257 -0.11 23.45 -0.20
C GLY A 257 0.61 23.24 -1.54
N LEU A 258 0.55 22.04 -2.12
CA LEU A 258 1.15 21.74 -3.41
C LEU A 258 0.11 21.87 -4.54
N GLU A 259 0.57 22.31 -5.71
CA GLU A 259 -0.25 22.44 -6.92
C GLU A 259 0.37 21.67 -8.10
N ARG A 260 -0.47 20.95 -8.85
CA ARG A 260 -0.04 20.06 -9.94
C ARG A 260 0.62 20.77 -11.13
N ASN A 261 0.33 22.07 -11.31
CA ASN A 261 0.83 22.88 -12.43
C ASN A 261 1.78 24.01 -12.00
N GLY A 262 2.26 24.00 -10.75
CA GLY A 262 3.37 24.84 -10.30
C GLY A 262 3.20 26.35 -10.52
N ILE A 263 2.24 26.99 -9.84
CA ILE A 263 2.40 28.36 -9.34
C ILE A 263 1.84 28.44 -7.91
N GLY A 264 2.39 27.61 -7.02
CA GLY A 264 2.16 27.73 -5.57
C GLY A 264 2.97 28.90 -5.01
N THR A 265 2.25 29.88 -4.45
CA THR A 265 2.64 31.20 -3.96
C THR A 265 4.05 31.37 -3.35
N ASP A 266 4.90 32.11 -4.06
CA ASP A 266 6.10 32.77 -3.53
C ASP A 266 5.75 34.08 -2.78
N ARG A 267 4.68 34.07 -1.98
CA ARG A 267 4.20 35.25 -1.24
C ARG A 267 4.02 34.94 0.24
N ALA A 268 5.12 35.04 0.99
CA ALA A 268 5.16 35.66 2.33
C ALA A 268 6.56 35.53 2.98
N LEU A 269 7.60 36.11 2.36
CA LEU A 269 8.72 36.63 3.13
C LEU A 269 8.82 38.12 2.84
N GLY A 270 8.01 38.86 3.60
CA GLY A 270 8.05 40.32 3.64
C GLY A 270 9.46 40.78 3.99
N ARG A 271 10.05 41.54 3.08
CA ARG A 271 11.28 42.29 3.28
C ARG A 271 11.07 43.28 4.44
N THR A 272 11.65 43.01 5.60
CA THR A 272 12.05 44.09 6.51
C THR A 272 13.36 44.67 6.01
N ALA A 273 13.26 45.66 5.13
CA ALA A 273 14.32 46.62 4.92
C ALA A 273 14.33 47.58 6.13
N ALA A 274 15.24 47.34 7.07
CA ALA A 274 15.61 48.36 8.05
C ALA A 274 16.73 49.21 7.42
N THR A 275 16.34 50.38 6.92
CA THR A 275 17.25 51.43 6.48
C THR A 275 17.90 52.05 7.71
N THR A 276 19.22 52.01 7.77
CA THR A 276 20.06 52.84 8.64
C THR A 276 19.95 54.31 8.24
N ALA A 277 19.58 55.17 9.19
CA ALA A 277 20.06 56.54 9.35
C ALA A 277 19.94 56.94 10.82
#